data_AF-A0A370HZR8-F1
#
_entry.id   AF-A0A370HZR8-F1
#
_cell.length_a   1.000
_cell.length_b   1.000
_cell.length_c   1.000
_cell.angle_alpha   90.00
_cell.angle_beta   90.00
_cell.angle_gamma   90.00
#
_symmetry.space_group_name_H-M   'P 1'
#
loop_
_entity.id
_entity.type
_entity.pdbx_description
1 polymer ?
#
loop_
_entity_poly.entity_id
_entity_poly.type
_entity_poly.pdbx_seq_one_letter_code
_entity_poly.pdbx_strand_id
1 'polypeptide(L)' 'MPQAHRISLVPDQSEFAELRAAERAESARLGALAARAVASHATDAEDCVCLLAMLGLDAQAGKDALGD' A
#
# COMPACT_ATOMS: atom_id res chain seq x y z
N MET A 1 -3.73 -1.34 -52.97
CA MET A 1 -2.69 -1.30 -51.91
C MET A 1 -3.40 -1.32 -50.55
N PRO A 2 -3.38 -2.41 -49.78
CA PRO A 2 -4.04 -2.44 -48.48
C PRO A 2 -3.17 -1.67 -47.48
N GLN A 3 -3.75 -0.63 -46.88
CA GLN A 3 -3.08 0.19 -45.88
C GLN A 3 -2.96 -0.62 -44.59
N ALA A 4 -1.72 -0.90 -44.18
CA ALA A 4 -1.44 -1.54 -42.90
C ALA A 4 -1.95 -0.63 -41.77
N HIS A 5 -3.03 -1.05 -41.12
CA HIS A 5 -3.58 -0.38 -39.95
C HIS A 5 -2.53 -0.48 -38.83
N ARG A 6 -1.75 0.58 -38.65
CA ARG A 6 -0.80 0.68 -37.53
C ARG A 6 -1.61 0.75 -36.24
N ILE A 7 -1.78 -0.39 -35.59
CA ILE A 7 -2.29 -0.47 -34.23
C ILE A 7 -1.25 0.23 -33.35
N SER A 8 -1.56 1.44 -32.91
CA SER A 8 -0.76 2.15 -31.91
C SER A 8 -1.03 1.49 -30.56
N LEU A 9 -0.16 0.56 -30.16
CA LEU A 9 -0.11 -0.03 -28.83
C LEU A 9 0.46 0.99 -27.83
N VAL A 10 -0.10 2.19 -27.75
CA VAL A 10 0.11 3.02 -26.56
C VAL A 10 -0.66 2.28 -25.47
N PRO A 11 -0.01 1.63 -24.50
CA PRO A 11 -0.75 1.01 -23.43
C PRO A 11 -1.52 2.15 -22.78
N ASP A 12 -2.80 1.93 -22.50
CA ASP A 12 -3.58 2.84 -21.68
C ASP A 12 -3.02 2.82 -20.24
N GLN A 13 -1.84 3.42 -20.07
CA GLN A 13 -1.12 3.44 -18.81
C GLN A 13 -1.89 4.24 -17.74
N SER A 14 -2.94 4.98 -18.14
CA SER A 14 -3.76 5.78 -17.25
C SER A 14 -4.68 4.90 -16.40
N GLU A 15 -5.43 3.97 -17.01
CA GLU A 15 -6.33 3.05 -16.29
C GLU A 15 -5.54 2.14 -15.34
N PHE A 16 -4.39 1.62 -15.79
CA PHE A 16 -3.51 0.83 -14.93
C PHE A 16 -2.86 1.65 -13.82
N ALA A 17 -2.55 2.93 -14.06
CA ALA A 17 -2.00 3.82 -13.03
C ALA A 17 -3.02 4.11 -11.94
N GLU A 18 -4.28 4.34 -12.30
CA GLU A 18 -5.38 4.53 -11.35
C GLU A 18 -5.62 3.28 -10.50
N LEU A 19 -5.68 2.10 -11.15
CA LEU A 19 -5.82 0.82 -10.44
C LEU A 19 -4.66 0.57 -9.47
N ARG A 20 -3.42 0.81 -9.89
CA ARG A 20 -2.22 0.69 -9.04
C ARG A 20 -2.24 1.68 -7.88
N ALA A 21 -2.72 2.90 -8.10
CA ALA A 21 -2.83 3.90 -7.06
C ALA A 21 -3.88 3.50 -6.01
N ALA A 22 -5.04 3.01 -6.46
CA ALA A 22 -6.07 2.47 -5.57
C ALA A 22 -5.56 1.25 -4.78
N GLU A 23 -4.84 0.33 -5.42
CA GLU A 23 -4.21 -0.84 -4.77
C GLU A 23 -3.21 -0.42 -3.68
N ARG A 24 -2.36 0.57 -3.98
CA ARG A 24 -1.39 1.10 -3.00
C ARG A 24 -2.09 1.80 -1.83
N ALA A 25 -3.14 2.57 -2.11
CA ALA A 25 -3.91 3.26 -1.08
C ALA A 25 -4.59 2.27 -0.12
N GLU A 26 -5.19 1.20 -0.66
CA GLU A 26 -5.80 0.16 0.18
C GLU A 26 -4.72 -0.63 0.95
N SER A 27 -3.59 -0.94 0.31
CA SER A 27 -2.45 -1.58 0.99
C SER A 27 -1.93 -0.74 2.16
N ALA A 28 -1.82 0.58 1.98
CA ALA A 28 -1.41 1.51 3.05
C ALA A 28 -2.42 1.52 4.20
N ARG A 29 -3.72 1.56 3.87
CA ARG A 29 -4.81 1.50 4.86
C ARG A 29 -4.77 0.21 5.68
N LEU A 30 -4.64 -0.94 5.02
CA LEU A 30 -4.53 -2.24 5.68
C LEU A 30 -3.25 -2.34 6.52
N GLY A 31 -2.14 -1.82 6.02
CA GLY A 31 -0.88 -1.72 6.76
C GLY A 31 -1.03 -0.93 8.05
N ALA A 32 -1.74 0.19 8.02
CA ALA A 32 -2.02 0.99 9.20
C ALA A 32 -2.87 0.26 10.24
N LEU A 33 -3.91 -0.45 9.80
CA LEU A 33 -4.75 -1.28 10.68
C LEU A 33 -3.96 -2.41 11.33
N ALA A 34 -3.10 -3.09 10.54
CA ALA A 34 -2.23 -4.14 11.05
C ALA A 34 -1.24 -3.59 12.07
N ALA A 35 -0.61 -2.44 11.80
CA ALA A 35 0.32 -1.81 12.72
C ALA A 35 -0.36 -1.45 14.06
N ARG A 36 -1.60 -0.95 14.01
CA ARG A 36 -2.39 -0.67 15.21
C ARG A 36 -2.77 -1.94 15.99
N ALA A 37 -3.13 -3.01 15.28
CA ALA A 37 -3.41 -4.29 15.90
C ALA A 37 -2.18 -4.84 16.63
N VAL A 38 -1.00 -4.75 16.01
CA VAL A 38 0.28 -5.13 16.65
C VAL A 38 0.53 -4.29 17.89
N ALA A 39 0.39 -2.96 17.81
CA ALA A 39 0.59 -2.07 18.96
C ALA A 39 -0.36 -2.38 20.14
N SER A 40 -1.56 -2.90 19.85
CA SER A 40 -2.55 -3.26 20.88
C SER A 40 -2.24 -4.59 21.59
N HIS A 41 -1.42 -5.44 20.97
CA HIS A 41 -1.06 -6.77 21.48
C HIS A 41 0.40 -6.90 21.91
N ALA A 42 1.24 -5.92 21.57
CA ALA A 42 2.63 -5.87 21.99
C ALA A 42 2.75 -5.68 23.50
N THR A 43 3.77 -6.28 24.08
CA THR A 43 4.01 -6.22 25.53
C THR A 43 4.63 -4.90 25.95
N ASP A 44 5.49 -4.35 25.10
CA ASP A 44 6.15 -3.05 25.28
C ASP A 44 6.49 -2.42 23.91
N ALA A 45 7.15 -1.25 23.95
CA ALA A 45 7.51 -0.51 22.74
C ALA A 45 8.56 -1.22 21.88
N GLU A 46 9.53 -1.91 22.50
CA GLU A 46 10.59 -2.63 21.77
C GLU A 46 10.02 -3.87 21.08
N ASP A 47 9.15 -4.61 21.78
CA ASP A 47 8.40 -5.75 21.26
C ASP A 47 7.52 -5.33 20.07
N CYS A 48 6.81 -4.20 20.20
CA CYS A 48 6.02 -3.64 19.11
C CYS A 48 6.88 -3.34 17.88
N VAL A 49 8.03 -2.68 18.04
CA VAL A 49 8.95 -2.37 16.94
C VAL A 49 9.48 -3.64 16.28
N CYS A 50 9.85 -4.65 17.07
CA CYS A 50 10.30 -5.94 16.55
C CYS A 50 9.21 -6.65 15.73
N LEU A 51 7.98 -6.68 16.23
CA LEU A 51 6.83 -7.30 15.55
C LEU A 51 6.51 -6.58 14.24
N LEU A 52 6.51 -5.24 14.24
CA LEU A 52 6.28 -4.44 13.03
C LEU A 52 7.36 -4.71 11.96
N ALA A 53 8.63 -4.76 12.37
CA ALA A 53 9.73 -5.06 11.46
C ALA A 53 9.62 -6.46 10.85
N MET A 54 9.23 -7.47 11.63
CA MET A 54 9.02 -8.83 11.11
C MET A 54 7.88 -8.93 10.10
N LEU A 55 6.85 -8.08 10.25
CA LEU A 55 5.70 -8.03 9.36
C LEU A 55 5.90 -7.08 8.15
N GLY A 56 7.03 -6.36 8.11
CA GLY A 56 7.28 -5.34 7.09
C GLY A 56 6.34 -4.14 7.18
N LEU A 57 5.81 -3.87 8.37
CA LEU A 57 4.89 -2.77 8.64
C LEU A 57 5.65 -1.57 9.21
N ASP A 58 5.25 -0.37 8.81
CA ASP A 58 5.79 0.86 9.38
C ASP A 58 5.00 1.26 10.64
N ALA A 59 5.71 1.58 11.72
CA ALA A 59 5.15 2.16 12.93
C ALA A 59 4.45 3.51 12.67
N GLN A 60 4.92 4.30 11.69
CA GLN A 60 4.27 5.55 11.31
C GLN A 60 2.98 5.33 10.53
N ALA A 61 2.85 4.25 9.75
CA ALA A 61 1.62 3.97 9.01
C ALA A 61 0.41 3.83 9.95
N GLY A 62 0.60 3.23 11.13
CA GLY A 62 -0.45 3.13 12.15
C GLY A 62 -0.87 4.49 12.76
N LYS A 63 0.03 5.49 12.73
CA LYS A 63 -0.23 6.85 13.23
C LYS A 63 -0.97 7.69 12.20
N ASP A 64 -0.60 7.58 10.92
CA ASP A 64 -1.20 8.33 9.81
C ASP A 64 -2.69 7.99 9.60
N ALA A 65 -3.13 6.79 9.96
CA ALA A 65 -4.54 6.39 9.91
C ALA A 65 -5.40 6.93 11.07
N LEU A 66 -4.81 7.55 12.10
CA LEU A 66 -5.55 8.19 13.19
C LEU A 66 -6.04 9.60 12.82
N GLY A 67 -5.53 10.17 11.72
CA GLY A 67 -5.83 11.54 11.32
C GLY A 67 -5.14 12.58 12.19
N ASP A 68 -4.54 13.58 11.55
CA ASP A 68 -4.65 14.96 12.03
C ASP A 68 -6.10 15.44 11.83
#